data_AF-A0A661TBY9-F1
#
_entry.id   AF-A0A661TBY9-F1
#
_cell.length_a   1.000
_cell.length_b   1.000
_cell.length_c   1.000
_cell.angle_alpha   90.00
_cell.angle_beta   90.00
_cell.angle_gamma   90.00
#
_symmetry.space_group_name_H-M   'P 1'
#
loop_
_entity.id
_entity.type
_entity.pdbx_description
1 polymer ?
#
loop_
_entity_poly.entity_id
_entity_poly.type
_entity_poly.pdbx_seq_one_letter_code
_entity_poly.pdbx_strand_id
1 'polypeptide(L)'
;MSLAQINESYLIRQERLSFFPKNFKRELTVVPTASELDTHARFSGASIVKVPVWVFSASGMALKARKPVSVKVFMGENLFFAENETLDIFATGENREEAVRAFNEHLIYFYNHYRKLGWDRVTGEAKRLKRLYEDLFQDVVT
;
A
#
# COMPACT_ATOMS: atom_id res chain seq x y z
N MET A 1 18.47 38.06 17.87
CA MET A 1 19.34 38.38 16.73
C MET A 1 19.33 39.88 16.54
N SER A 2 20.48 40.54 16.44
CA SER A 2 20.56 41.97 16.19
C SER A 2 20.51 42.28 14.69
N LEU A 3 20.06 43.49 14.34
CA LEU A 3 19.98 43.94 12.94
C LEU A 3 21.36 43.88 12.23
N ALA A 4 22.44 44.09 12.99
CA ALA A 4 23.81 43.98 12.50
C ALA A 4 24.16 42.55 12.04
N GLN A 5 23.79 41.53 12.84
CA GLN A 5 24.03 40.12 12.49
C GLN A 5 23.26 39.69 11.23
N ILE A 6 22.05 40.24 11.04
CA ILE A 6 21.25 39.99 9.85
C ILE A 6 21.95 40.59 8.62
N ASN A 7 22.43 41.84 8.70
CA ASN A 7 23.13 42.49 7.60
C ASN A 7 24.43 41.80 7.23
N GLU A 8 25.21 41.36 8.22
CA GLU A 8 26.43 40.55 8.00
C GLU A 8 26.11 39.26 7.23
N SER A 9 25.02 38.58 7.58
CA SER A 9 24.59 37.36 6.88
C SER A 9 24.26 37.59 5.40
N TYR A 10 23.68 38.75 5.07
CA TYR A 10 23.36 39.12 3.69
C TYR A 10 24.61 39.47 2.89
N LEU A 11 25.58 40.16 3.50
CA LEU A 11 26.85 40.48 2.86
C LEU A 11 27.65 39.22 2.52
N ILE A 12 27.75 38.27 3.46
CA ILE A 12 28.42 36.99 3.25
C ILE A 12 27.75 36.20 2.11
N ARG A 13 26.41 36.24 2.03
CA ARG A 13 25.68 35.58 0.95
C ARG A 13 26.00 36.20 -0.43
N GLN A 14 26.05 37.53 -0.52
CA GLN A 14 26.37 38.22 -1.77
C GLN A 14 27.81 37.96 -2.22
N GLU A 15 28.76 37.99 -1.28
CA GLU A 15 30.16 37.69 -1.54
C GLU A 15 30.30 36.26 -2.11
N ARG A 16 29.66 35.27 -1.48
CA ARG A 16 29.65 33.88 -1.96
C ARG A 16 29.02 33.73 -3.34
N LEU A 17 27.97 34.49 -3.64
CA LEU A 17 27.34 34.48 -4.97
C LEU A 17 28.26 35.05 -6.05
N SER A 18 29.13 36.00 -5.71
CA SER A 18 30.08 36.62 -6.65
C SER A 18 31.22 35.68 -7.09
N PHE A 19 31.51 34.64 -6.31
CA PHE A 19 32.52 33.62 -6.64
C PHE A 19 32.01 32.55 -7.61
N PHE A 20 30.70 32.45 -7.88
CA PHE A 20 30.20 31.49 -8.85
C PHE A 20 30.48 31.98 -10.28
N PRO A 21 31.16 31.18 -11.11
CA PRO A 21 31.38 31.52 -12.52
C PRO A 21 30.04 31.77 -13.22
N LYS A 22 29.94 32.83 -14.04
CA LYS A 22 28.69 33.19 -14.74
C LYS A 22 28.15 32.09 -15.68
N ASN A 23 29.01 31.14 -16.05
CA ASN A 23 28.72 29.97 -16.87
C ASN A 23 28.45 28.70 -16.05
N PHE A 24 28.46 28.76 -14.72
CA PHE A 24 28.13 27.64 -13.85
C PHE A 24 26.61 27.41 -13.83
N LYS A 25 26.13 26.48 -14.66
CA LYS A 25 24.78 25.94 -14.52
C LYS A 25 24.80 24.91 -13.40
N ARG A 26 24.04 25.16 -12.32
CA ARG A 26 23.69 24.11 -11.35
C ARG A 26 22.75 23.12 -12.04
N GLU A 27 23.29 22.24 -12.85
CA GLU A 27 22.60 21.00 -13.21
C GLU A 27 22.74 20.09 -11.99
N LEU A 28 21.68 20.04 -11.17
CA LEU A 28 21.52 18.99 -10.18
C LEU A 28 21.27 17.69 -10.94
N THR A 29 22.34 17.08 -11.43
CA THR A 29 22.29 15.66 -11.79
C THR A 29 22.19 14.90 -10.48
N VAL A 30 20.97 14.52 -10.13
CA VAL A 30 20.75 13.55 -9.05
C VAL A 30 21.40 12.27 -9.53
N VAL A 31 22.59 11.96 -9.03
CA VAL A 31 23.27 10.68 -9.26
C VAL A 31 22.77 9.75 -8.15
N PRO A 32 21.88 8.80 -8.44
CA PRO A 32 21.37 7.90 -7.42
C PRO A 32 22.51 6.98 -7.00
N THR A 33 22.88 7.01 -5.72
CA THR A 33 23.89 6.12 -5.15
C THR A 33 23.40 4.68 -4.98
N ALA A 34 22.13 4.41 -5.27
CA ALA A 34 21.52 3.08 -5.26
C ALA A 34 20.44 2.98 -6.34
N SER A 35 20.84 3.00 -7.62
CA SER A 35 19.93 2.91 -8.77
C SER A 35 19.06 1.64 -8.77
N GLU A 36 19.45 0.60 -8.03
CA GLU A 36 18.70 -0.65 -7.85
C GLU A 36 17.50 -0.50 -6.89
N LEU A 37 17.54 0.49 -6.01
CA LEU A 37 16.46 0.86 -5.08
C LEU A 37 15.62 2.04 -5.60
N ASP A 38 16.08 2.70 -6.67
CA ASP A 38 15.25 3.58 -7.46
C ASP A 38 14.18 2.74 -8.15
N THR A 39 13.12 2.46 -7.40
CA THR A 39 11.83 2.07 -7.94
C THR A 39 11.43 3.20 -8.88
N HIS A 40 11.80 3.05 -10.15
CA HIS A 40 11.57 4.04 -11.17
C HIS A 40 10.15 4.61 -11.03
N ALA A 41 10.00 5.89 -11.36
CA ALA A 41 8.73 6.55 -11.62
C ALA A 41 7.84 5.87 -12.70
N ARG A 42 8.11 4.61 -13.06
CA ARG A 42 7.23 3.67 -13.78
C ARG A 42 5.93 3.37 -13.01
N PHE A 43 5.92 3.55 -11.68
CA PHE A 43 4.68 3.44 -10.90
C PHE A 43 3.75 4.66 -11.03
N SER A 44 4.15 5.72 -11.74
CA SER A 44 3.31 6.93 -11.91
C SER A 44 2.11 6.77 -12.87
N GLY A 45 1.81 5.55 -13.33
CA GLY A 45 0.70 5.30 -14.26
C GLY A 45 -0.01 3.95 -14.13
N ALA A 46 0.33 3.10 -13.14
CA ALA A 46 -0.43 1.87 -12.92
C ALA A 46 -1.83 2.27 -12.40
N SER A 47 -2.87 1.96 -13.17
CA SER A 47 -4.25 2.27 -12.79
C SER A 47 -4.63 1.47 -11.55
N ILE A 48 -4.54 2.11 -10.38
CA ILE A 48 -5.02 1.54 -9.13
C ILE A 48 -6.55 1.51 -9.22
N VAL A 49 -7.11 0.32 -9.40
CA VAL A 49 -8.56 0.13 -9.41
C VAL A 49 -8.99 -0.31 -8.02
N LYS A 50 -9.84 0.49 -7.37
CA LYS A 50 -10.53 0.10 -6.13
C LYS A 50 -11.92 -0.39 -6.48
N VAL A 51 -12.20 -1.67 -6.22
CA VAL A 51 -13.50 -2.26 -6.51
C VAL A 51 -14.20 -2.59 -5.19
N PRO A 52 -15.42 -2.07 -4.94
CA PRO A 52 -16.23 -2.52 -3.82
C PRO A 52 -16.81 -3.91 -4.13
N VAL A 53 -16.47 -4.90 -3.31
CA VAL A 53 -16.93 -6.29 -3.48
C VAL A 53 -17.77 -6.71 -2.27
N TRP A 54 -18.87 -7.43 -2.54
CA TRP A 54 -19.83 -7.89 -1.53
C TRP A 54 -19.80 -9.39 -1.31
N VAL A 55 -19.51 -10.16 -2.36
CA VAL A 55 -19.54 -11.62 -2.33
C VAL A 55 -18.18 -12.15 -2.75
N PHE A 56 -17.65 -13.05 -1.94
CA PHE A 56 -16.34 -13.67 -2.12
C PHE A 56 -16.57 -15.17 -2.26
N SER A 57 -16.14 -15.75 -3.38
CA SER A 57 -16.32 -17.18 -3.64
C SER A 57 -14.99 -17.83 -3.99
N ALA A 58 -14.68 -18.94 -3.32
CA ALA A 58 -13.58 -19.82 -3.68
C ALA A 58 -13.85 -21.24 -3.15
N SER A 59 -13.36 -22.25 -3.88
CA SER A 59 -13.36 -23.67 -3.45
C SER A 59 -14.71 -24.17 -2.91
N GLY A 60 -15.82 -23.78 -3.55
CA GLY A 60 -17.17 -24.21 -3.18
C GLY A 60 -17.77 -23.50 -1.95
N MET A 61 -17.08 -22.52 -1.37
CA MET A 61 -17.59 -21.69 -0.28
C MET A 61 -17.82 -20.26 -0.77
N ALA A 62 -18.91 -19.66 -0.30
CA ALA A 62 -19.22 -18.26 -0.55
C ALA A 62 -19.41 -17.50 0.77
N LEU A 63 -18.76 -16.34 0.86
CA LEU A 63 -18.90 -15.38 1.94
C LEU A 63 -19.57 -14.12 1.44
N LYS A 64 -20.47 -13.58 2.25
CA LYS A 64 -21.08 -12.28 2.00
C LYS A 64 -20.61 -11.30 3.05
N ALA A 65 -20.12 -10.16 2.60
CA ALA A 65 -19.81 -9.05 3.47
C ALA A 65 -21.09 -8.26 3.81
N ARG A 66 -21.18 -7.73 5.04
CA ARG A 66 -22.26 -6.83 5.48
C ARG A 66 -22.06 -5.40 4.99
N LYS A 67 -20.82 -5.06 4.61
CA LYS A 67 -20.42 -3.77 4.03
C LYS A 67 -19.53 -4.06 2.82
N PRO A 68 -19.51 -3.17 1.81
CA PRO A 68 -18.64 -3.38 0.66
C PRO A 68 -17.18 -3.34 1.10
N VAL A 69 -16.42 -4.35 0.73
CA VAL A 69 -14.98 -4.41 0.98
C VAL A 69 -14.28 -3.85 -0.24
N SER A 70 -13.49 -2.80 -0.05
CA SER A 70 -12.69 -2.20 -1.12
C SER A 70 -11.45 -3.05 -1.37
N VAL A 71 -11.39 -3.73 -2.50
CA VAL A 71 -10.19 -4.45 -2.94
C VAL A 71 -9.40 -3.54 -3.86
N LYS A 72 -8.15 -3.26 -3.51
CA LYS A 72 -7.23 -2.47 -4.32
C LYS A 72 -6.48 -3.42 -5.25
N VAL A 73 -6.63 -3.22 -6.56
CA VAL A 73 -5.97 -4.03 -7.58
C VAL A 73 -5.06 -3.15 -8.41
N PHE A 74 -3.80 -3.56 -8.57
CA PHE A 74 -2.81 -2.83 -9.35
C PHE A 74 -1.76 -3.78 -9.93
N MET A 75 -1.11 -3.35 -11.00
CA MET A 75 0.01 -4.07 -11.61
C MET A 75 1.32 -3.55 -10.98
N GLY A 76 2.19 -4.47 -10.53
CA GLY A 76 3.58 -4.12 -10.18
C GLY A 76 4.54 -4.42 -11.31
N GLU A 77 5.74 -4.92 -11.01
CA GLU A 77 6.76 -5.14 -12.05
C GLU A 77 6.38 -6.29 -13.00
N ASN A 78 6.04 -7.45 -12.45
CA ASN A 78 5.75 -8.67 -13.21
C ASN A 78 4.43 -9.35 -12.82
N LEU A 79 3.77 -8.88 -11.75
CA LEU A 79 2.59 -9.52 -11.16
C LEU A 79 1.51 -8.47 -10.87
N PHE A 80 0.26 -8.93 -10.91
CA PHE A 80 -0.87 -8.20 -10.37
C PHE A 80 -0.96 -8.43 -8.87
N PHE A 81 -1.36 -7.37 -8.17
CA PHE A 81 -1.56 -7.34 -6.74
C PHE A 81 -3.04 -7.09 -6.44
N ALA A 82 -3.58 -7.80 -5.46
CA ALA A 82 -4.89 -7.56 -4.88
C ALA A 82 -4.71 -7.46 -3.36
N GLU A 83 -5.03 -6.30 -2.78
CA GLU A 83 -4.80 -6.04 -1.37
C GLU A 83 -5.97 -5.34 -0.67
N ASN A 84 -6.04 -5.58 0.64
CA ASN A 84 -6.88 -4.84 1.56
C ASN A 84 -6.16 -4.72 2.91
N GLU A 85 -5.66 -3.52 3.21
CA GLU A 85 -4.93 -3.22 4.44
C GLU A 85 -5.76 -3.44 5.70
N THR A 86 -7.08 -3.22 5.65
CA THR A 86 -7.96 -3.37 6.82
C THR A 86 -8.09 -4.84 7.24
N LEU A 87 -8.14 -5.74 6.26
CA LEU A 87 -8.21 -7.19 6.42
C LEU A 87 -6.82 -7.84 6.56
N ASP A 88 -5.75 -7.08 6.35
CA ASP A 88 -4.37 -7.58 6.30
C ASP A 88 -4.20 -8.72 5.28
N ILE A 89 -4.85 -8.58 4.11
CA ILE A 89 -4.76 -9.54 3.01
C ILE A 89 -3.98 -8.91 1.87
N PHE A 90 -2.99 -9.67 1.40
CA PHE A 90 -2.23 -9.40 0.19
C PHE A 90 -2.19 -10.68 -0.66
N ALA A 91 -2.44 -10.54 -1.95
CA ALA A 91 -2.41 -11.63 -2.91
C ALA A 91 -1.83 -11.18 -4.25
N THR A 92 -1.24 -12.14 -4.97
CA THR A 92 -0.57 -11.90 -6.25
C THR A 92 -1.06 -12.88 -7.32
N GLY A 93 -0.97 -12.50 -8.58
CA GLY A 93 -1.25 -13.36 -9.73
C GLY A 93 -0.56 -12.88 -11.00
N GLU A 94 -0.42 -13.75 -12.00
CA GLU A 94 0.18 -13.38 -13.29
C GLU A 94 -0.75 -12.46 -14.10
N ASN A 95 -2.05 -12.55 -13.82
CA ASN A 95 -3.09 -11.67 -14.33
C ASN A 95 -4.00 -11.17 -13.20
N ARG A 96 -4.86 -10.20 -13.52
CA ARG A 96 -5.78 -9.56 -12.58
C ARG A 96 -6.74 -10.59 -11.97
N GLU A 97 -7.26 -11.50 -12.77
CA GLU A 97 -8.24 -12.50 -12.37
C GLU A 97 -7.63 -13.47 -11.34
N GLU A 98 -6.39 -13.89 -11.56
CA GLU A 98 -5.63 -14.73 -10.64
C GLU A 98 -5.36 -14.04 -9.31
N ALA A 99 -4.92 -12.77 -9.33
CA ALA A 99 -4.69 -12.02 -8.10
C ALA A 99 -5.98 -11.88 -7.27
N VAL A 100 -7.12 -11.61 -7.92
CA VAL A 100 -8.43 -11.54 -7.26
C VAL A 100 -8.89 -12.90 -6.75
N ARG A 101 -8.65 -13.99 -7.51
CA ARG A 101 -8.98 -15.35 -7.07
C ARG A 101 -8.17 -15.73 -5.83
N ALA A 102 -6.86 -15.48 -5.83
CA ALA A 102 -5.99 -15.72 -4.68
C ALA A 102 -6.41 -14.88 -3.46
N PHE A 103 -6.81 -13.61 -3.68
CA PHE A 103 -7.36 -12.76 -2.62
C PHE A 103 -8.62 -13.38 -1.99
N ASN A 104 -9.54 -13.89 -2.81
CA ASN A 104 -10.77 -14.54 -2.32
C ASN A 104 -10.47 -15.80 -1.52
N GLU A 105 -9.52 -16.61 -1.97
CA GLU A 105 -9.06 -17.82 -1.27
C GLU A 105 -8.46 -17.48 0.10
N HIS A 106 -7.57 -16.49 0.17
CA HIS A 106 -6.99 -16.00 1.41
C HIS A 106 -8.08 -15.48 2.37
N LEU A 107 -9.02 -14.69 1.86
CA LEU A 107 -10.12 -14.15 2.66
C LEU A 107 -10.96 -15.28 3.29
N ILE A 108 -11.33 -16.28 2.51
CA ILE A 108 -12.11 -17.43 2.98
C ILE A 108 -11.30 -18.25 4.00
N TYR A 109 -10.00 -18.44 3.74
CA TYR A 109 -9.11 -19.13 4.67
C TYR A 109 -9.06 -18.42 6.03
N PHE A 110 -8.78 -17.11 6.04
CA PHE A 110 -8.66 -16.34 7.28
C PHE A 110 -9.98 -16.24 8.04
N TYR A 111 -11.10 -16.04 7.34
CA TYR A 111 -12.42 -16.08 7.97
C TYR A 111 -12.67 -17.42 8.68
N ASN A 112 -12.39 -18.54 8.01
CA ASN A 112 -12.56 -19.87 8.60
C ASN A 112 -11.61 -20.12 9.76
N HIS A 113 -10.36 -19.67 9.65
CA HIS A 113 -9.36 -19.75 10.70
C HIS A 113 -9.84 -19.00 11.95
N TYR A 114 -10.19 -17.72 11.81
CA TYR A 114 -10.61 -16.89 12.93
C TYR A 114 -11.92 -17.35 13.54
N ARG A 115 -12.88 -17.83 12.75
CA ARG A 115 -14.15 -18.36 13.29
C ARG A 115 -13.95 -19.60 14.17
N LYS A 116 -13.02 -20.48 13.82
CA LYS A 116 -12.71 -21.70 14.60
C LYS A 116 -11.85 -21.42 15.83
N LEU A 117 -11.12 -20.32 15.84
CA LEU A 117 -10.19 -19.97 16.91
C LEU A 117 -10.92 -19.39 18.12
N GLY A 118 -10.67 -19.93 19.32
CA GLY A 118 -11.21 -19.38 20.57
C GLY A 118 -10.57 -18.04 20.94
N TRP A 119 -11.34 -17.13 21.55
CA TRP A 119 -10.88 -15.79 21.95
C TRP A 119 -9.72 -15.80 22.96
N ASP A 120 -9.58 -16.87 23.73
CA ASP A 120 -8.48 -17.16 24.64
C ASP A 120 -7.13 -17.39 23.93
N ARG A 121 -7.17 -17.76 22.64
CA ARG A 121 -5.99 -18.07 21.82
C ARG A 121 -5.56 -16.93 20.91
N VAL A 122 -6.25 -15.79 20.97
CA VAL A 122 -6.01 -14.66 20.09
C VAL A 122 -5.42 -13.51 20.88
N THR A 123 -4.31 -12.92 20.42
CA THR A 123 -3.62 -11.84 21.12
C THR A 123 -3.23 -10.70 20.17
N GLY A 124 -3.08 -9.49 20.71
CA GLY A 124 -2.64 -8.32 19.93
C GLY A 124 -3.52 -8.06 18.71
N GLU A 125 -2.89 -7.90 17.55
CA GLU A 125 -3.55 -7.57 16.29
C GLU A 125 -4.53 -8.64 15.81
N ALA A 126 -4.25 -9.91 16.11
CA ALA A 126 -5.15 -10.99 15.76
C ALA A 126 -6.53 -10.84 16.43
N LYS A 127 -6.63 -10.19 17.62
CA LYS A 127 -7.93 -9.93 18.27
C LYS A 127 -8.74 -8.93 17.45
N ARG A 128 -8.09 -7.90 16.91
CA ARG A 128 -8.73 -6.91 16.04
C ARG A 128 -9.24 -7.58 14.77
N LEU A 129 -8.41 -8.39 14.12
CA LEU A 129 -8.78 -9.12 12.91
C LEU A 129 -9.94 -10.09 13.17
N LYS A 130 -9.88 -10.92 14.22
CA LYS A 130 -10.98 -11.83 14.57
C LYS A 130 -12.31 -11.11 14.71
N ARG A 131 -12.34 -10.02 15.50
CA ARG A 131 -13.56 -9.19 15.66
C ARG A 131 -14.05 -8.71 14.30
N LEU A 132 -13.13 -8.18 13.50
CA LEU A 132 -13.45 -7.62 12.20
C LEU A 132 -14.03 -8.66 11.24
N TYR A 133 -13.49 -9.88 11.20
CA TYR A 133 -14.04 -10.96 10.38
C TYR A 133 -15.43 -11.41 10.85
N GLU A 134 -15.64 -11.54 12.18
CA GLU A 134 -16.94 -11.91 12.76
C GLU A 134 -18.01 -10.82 12.52
N ASP A 135 -17.62 -9.55 12.54
CA ASP A 135 -18.55 -8.43 12.36
C ASP A 135 -18.91 -8.19 10.89
N LEU A 136 -17.95 -8.36 9.97
CA LEU A 136 -18.09 -7.99 8.57
C LEU A 136 -18.63 -9.10 7.68
N PHE A 137 -18.39 -10.38 7.99
CA PHE A 137 -18.71 -11.47 7.07
C PHE A 137 -19.72 -12.46 7.66
N GLN A 138 -20.44 -13.10 6.76
CA GLN A 138 -21.36 -14.20 7.07
C GLN A 138 -21.32 -15.23 5.94
N ASP A 139 -21.58 -16.48 6.30
CA ASP A 139 -21.73 -17.56 5.32
C ASP A 139 -22.93 -17.27 4.42
N VAL A 140 -22.78 -17.51 3.12
CA VAL A 140 -23.94 -17.61 2.23
C VAL A 140 -24.46 -19.03 2.35
N VAL A 141 -25.52 -19.22 3.14
CA VAL A 141 -26.26 -20.49 3.12
C VAL A 141 -26.89 -20.58 1.73
N THR A 142 -26.41 -21.53 0.93
CA THR A 142 -26.99 -21.85 -0.38
C THR A 142 -28.10 -22.87 -0.17
#